data_AF-A0A2T6DMR3-F1
#
_entry.id   AF-A0A2T6DMR3-F1
#
_cell.length_a   1.000
_cell.length_b   1.000
_cell.length_c   1.000
_cell.angle_alpha   90.00
_cell.angle_beta   90.00
_cell.angle_gamma   90.00
#
_symmetry.space_group_name_H-M   'P 1'
#
loop_
_entity.id
_entity.type
_entity.pdbx_description
1 polymer ?
#
loop_
_entity_poly.entity_id
_entity_poly.type
_entity_poly.pdbx_seq_one_letter_code
_entity_poly.pdbx_strand_id
1 'polypeptide(L)'
;MPSPSPGQDSIQGHSPTPASESESDDHGSNARARRTDTKPVFQGFRNGPRRLAYSAMPHRSLSLEEAARYLHLARQDVERLVRETDIPHDVLGGRIQFQRGALDAWASQRILGMPGKRLDVYHEQSMRGTRDALPGAALIPELLRAEYIDLGLPSKTRSSVMREMVGLAEKTGRVLDARELLKSVEEREAMCPTALPGGLALLHARNHAEYRFEGSFIVLGRTIQPIPFSAPDGRSTRIFFLVCCEDDRLHLHTLARLCMIALKSDAISQLFAAENRDAAYAALVEGENAVLPQPAEEPE
;
A
#
# COMPACT_ATOMS: atom_id res chain seq x y z
N MET A 1 -38.61 -23.24 -35.14
CA MET A 1 -37.88 -24.14 -36.05
C MET A 1 -38.38 -23.89 -37.46
N PRO A 2 -37.55 -23.95 -38.53
CA PRO A 2 -36.12 -24.24 -38.58
C PRO A 2 -35.28 -23.19 -39.36
N SER A 3 -34.00 -23.09 -39.03
CA SER A 3 -32.94 -22.88 -40.03
C SER A 3 -32.60 -24.24 -40.65
N PRO A 4 -32.07 -24.29 -41.89
CA PRO A 4 -30.63 -24.53 -41.96
C PRO A 4 -29.89 -23.83 -43.12
N SER A 5 -28.59 -23.65 -42.89
CA SER A 5 -27.48 -23.19 -43.74
C SER A 5 -27.15 -24.16 -44.91
N PRO A 6 -25.95 -24.17 -45.53
CA PRO A 6 -24.98 -23.10 -45.87
C PRO A 6 -24.54 -23.16 -47.36
N GLY A 7 -24.01 -22.06 -47.90
CA GLY A 7 -23.24 -22.04 -49.16
C GLY A 7 -21.75 -22.25 -48.88
N GLN A 8 -21.18 -23.32 -49.41
CA GLN A 8 -19.75 -23.57 -49.53
C GLN A 8 -19.19 -22.76 -50.70
N ASP A 9 -17.96 -22.23 -50.57
CA ASP A 9 -16.98 -22.36 -51.64
C ASP A 9 -15.55 -22.22 -51.11
N SER A 10 -14.71 -23.12 -51.60
CA SER A 10 -13.31 -23.36 -51.22
C SER A 10 -12.38 -22.87 -52.33
N ILE A 11 -11.35 -22.10 -52.00
CA ILE A 11 -10.14 -21.91 -52.84
C ILE A 11 -8.95 -21.66 -51.88
N GLN A 12 -8.16 -22.67 -51.48
CA GLN A 12 -6.80 -23.01 -52.01
C GLN A 12 -6.00 -21.76 -52.42
N GLY A 13 -4.98 -21.30 -51.69
CA GLY A 13 -3.71 -21.97 -51.43
C GLY A 13 -2.57 -21.24 -52.17
N HIS A 14 -1.54 -20.77 -51.45
CA HIS A 14 -0.12 -20.85 -51.82
C HIS A 14 0.75 -19.85 -51.02
N SER A 15 1.62 -20.41 -50.18
CA SER A 15 2.95 -19.86 -49.90
C SER A 15 3.83 -20.00 -51.14
N PRO A 16 4.87 -19.14 -51.29
CA PRO A 16 6.22 -19.71 -51.26
C PRO A 16 7.27 -18.82 -50.55
N THR A 17 8.15 -19.47 -49.81
CA THR A 17 9.58 -19.10 -49.61
C THR A 17 10.41 -19.85 -50.69
N PRO A 18 11.75 -19.77 -50.81
CA PRO A 18 12.79 -18.86 -50.25
C PRO A 18 13.86 -18.42 -51.30
N ALA A 19 14.87 -17.63 -50.88
CA ALA A 19 16.25 -17.50 -51.42
C ALA A 19 16.81 -16.10 -51.11
N SER A 20 18.09 -15.79 -50.98
CA SER A 20 19.35 -16.38 -50.48
C SER A 20 20.45 -15.38 -50.86
N GLU A 21 21.54 -15.31 -50.08
CA GLU A 21 22.89 -14.81 -50.47
C GLU A 21 23.03 -13.28 -50.69
N SER A 22 24.16 -12.60 -50.39
CA SER A 22 25.53 -13.00 -50.04
C SER A 22 26.32 -11.85 -49.38
N GLU A 23 27.28 -12.26 -48.55
CA GLU A 23 28.67 -11.78 -48.39
C GLU A 23 29.06 -10.29 -48.51
N SER A 24 29.81 -9.81 -47.52
CA SER A 24 31.23 -9.44 -47.75
C SER A 24 32.01 -9.27 -46.45
N ASP A 25 33.20 -9.82 -46.49
CA ASP A 25 34.29 -9.80 -45.52
C ASP A 25 34.77 -8.39 -45.14
N ASP A 26 35.39 -8.24 -43.96
CA ASP A 26 36.80 -7.83 -43.96
C ASP A 26 37.57 -8.34 -42.74
N HIS A 27 38.78 -8.80 -43.04
CA HIS A 27 39.77 -9.40 -42.17
C HIS A 27 40.67 -8.33 -41.54
N GLY A 28 40.97 -8.47 -40.24
CA GLY A 28 41.94 -7.63 -39.55
C GLY A 28 42.66 -8.36 -38.42
N SER A 29 43.50 -9.33 -38.79
CA SER A 29 44.42 -10.04 -37.90
C SER A 29 45.72 -9.24 -37.72
N ASN A 30 46.25 -9.05 -36.50
CA ASN A 30 47.59 -9.57 -36.15
C ASN A 30 48.08 -9.36 -34.70
N ALA A 31 48.66 -10.45 -34.19
CA ALA A 31 49.94 -10.57 -33.46
C ALA A 31 50.22 -9.81 -32.15
N ARG A 32 49.97 -10.52 -31.03
CA ARG A 32 50.97 -11.20 -30.17
C ARG A 32 52.35 -10.54 -29.97
N ALA A 33 52.67 -10.17 -28.72
CA ALA A 33 54.02 -10.29 -28.16
C ALA A 33 53.99 -10.50 -26.63
N ARG A 34 54.71 -11.52 -26.16
CA ARG A 34 54.98 -11.86 -24.75
C ARG A 34 56.36 -11.35 -24.34
N ARG A 35 56.53 -10.98 -23.06
CA ARG A 35 57.67 -11.29 -22.13
C ARG A 35 57.57 -10.36 -20.89
N THR A 36 57.33 -10.91 -19.69
CA THR A 36 58.30 -11.09 -18.56
C THR A 36 59.01 -9.77 -18.18
N ASP A 37 58.92 -9.24 -16.96
CA ASP A 37 59.39 -9.83 -15.71
C ASP A 37 59.02 -8.97 -14.46
N THR A 38 59.25 -9.57 -13.28
CA THR A 38 59.51 -8.98 -11.94
C THR A 38 58.46 -8.17 -11.16
N LYS A 39 58.05 -8.77 -10.02
CA LYS A 39 57.40 -8.14 -8.86
C LYS A 39 58.32 -7.10 -8.19
N PRO A 40 57.73 -6.11 -7.50
CA PRO A 40 58.02 -5.99 -6.08
C PRO A 40 56.76 -6.03 -5.22
N VAL A 41 56.97 -6.52 -4.01
CA VAL A 41 56.01 -6.61 -2.90
C VAL A 41 55.64 -5.20 -2.45
N PHE A 42 54.34 -4.88 -2.45
CA PHE A 42 53.81 -3.73 -1.69
C PHE A 42 52.70 -4.20 -0.76
N GLN A 43 52.93 -3.96 0.51
CA GLN A 43 52.16 -4.43 1.64
C GLN A 43 51.02 -3.43 1.90
N GLY A 44 49.78 -3.92 1.81
CA GLY A 44 48.64 -3.51 2.61
C GLY A 44 48.11 -2.08 2.50
N PHE A 45 47.10 -1.88 1.64
CA PHE A 45 45.94 -1.03 1.96
C PHE A 45 44.68 -1.64 1.32
N ARG A 46 43.97 -2.48 2.08
CA ARG A 46 42.62 -2.95 1.72
C ARG A 46 41.62 -1.85 2.08
N ASN A 47 41.35 -0.92 1.17
CA ASN A 47 40.11 -0.13 1.19
C ASN A 47 39.12 -0.79 0.23
N GLY A 48 38.37 -1.77 0.73
CA GLY A 48 37.15 -2.23 0.07
C GLY A 48 36.12 -1.10 0.06
N PRO A 49 35.15 -1.12 -0.88
CA PRO A 49 34.11 -0.10 -0.92
C PRO A 49 33.38 -0.09 0.43
N ARG A 50 33.41 1.06 1.10
CA ARG A 50 32.61 1.31 2.30
C ARG A 50 31.18 0.94 1.95
N ARG A 51 30.70 -0.20 2.46
CA ARG A 51 29.27 -0.42 2.63
C ARG A 51 28.78 0.81 3.38
N LEU A 52 28.03 1.67 2.71
CA LEU A 52 27.15 2.62 3.38
C LEU A 52 26.23 1.75 4.22
N ALA A 53 26.61 1.54 5.47
CA ALA A 53 25.73 1.05 6.48
C ALA A 53 24.61 2.08 6.52
N TYR A 54 23.46 1.72 5.93
CA TYR A 54 22.21 2.38 6.25
C TYR A 54 22.06 2.18 7.76
N SER A 55 22.46 3.21 8.51
CA SER A 55 22.19 3.28 9.94
C SER A 55 20.68 3.22 10.05
N ALA A 56 20.18 2.07 10.52
CA ALA A 56 18.78 1.90 10.82
C ALA A 56 18.39 3.06 11.73
N MET A 57 17.46 3.91 11.26
CA MET A 57 16.82 4.94 12.08
C MET A 57 16.45 4.32 13.42
N PRO A 58 16.68 5.01 14.56
CA PRO A 58 16.52 4.42 15.89
C PRO A 58 15.11 3.86 16.00
N HIS A 59 14.99 2.55 16.14
CA HIS A 59 13.70 1.92 16.41
C HIS A 59 13.25 2.44 17.77
N ARG A 60 12.36 3.43 17.75
CA ARG A 60 11.83 4.02 18.97
C ARG A 60 11.08 2.91 19.70
N SER A 61 11.66 2.47 20.81
CA SER A 61 11.00 1.54 21.72
C SER A 61 9.96 2.32 22.52
N LEU A 62 8.77 1.75 22.66
CA LEU A 62 7.66 2.32 23.41
C LEU A 62 7.48 1.54 24.70
N SER A 63 7.19 2.26 25.79
CA SER A 63 6.65 1.67 27.01
C SER A 63 5.22 1.17 26.79
N LEU A 64 4.70 0.39 27.73
CA LEU A 64 3.31 -0.09 27.70
C LEU A 64 2.28 1.05 27.63
N GLU A 65 2.54 2.15 28.32
CA GLU A 65 1.64 3.30 28.31
C GLU A 65 1.69 4.05 26.97
N GLU A 66 2.88 4.19 26.39
CA GLU A 66 3.04 4.76 25.05
C GLU A 66 2.41 3.87 23.97
N ALA A 67 2.55 2.55 24.09
CA ALA A 67 1.90 1.60 23.19
C ALA A 67 0.36 1.66 23.29
N ALA A 68 -0.20 1.79 24.49
CA ALA A 68 -1.64 1.97 24.68
C ALA A 68 -2.16 3.24 23.99
N ARG A 69 -1.45 4.37 24.20
CA ARG A 69 -1.78 5.65 23.56
C ARG A 69 -1.66 5.59 22.04
N TYR A 70 -0.63 4.89 21.56
CA TYR A 70 -0.36 4.69 20.14
C TYR A 70 -1.45 3.87 19.45
N LEU A 71 -1.85 2.76 20.06
CA LEU A 71 -2.88 1.87 19.53
C LEU A 71 -4.31 2.39 19.74
N HIS A 72 -4.48 3.48 20.48
CA HIS A 72 -5.79 3.96 20.95
C HIS A 72 -6.55 2.92 21.79
N LEU A 73 -5.83 2.10 22.57
CA LEU A 73 -6.42 1.09 23.45
C LEU A 73 -6.28 1.47 24.92
N ALA A 74 -7.17 0.95 25.76
CA ALA A 74 -6.98 1.05 27.21
C ALA A 74 -5.75 0.25 27.63
N ARG A 75 -5.03 0.75 28.65
CA ARG A 75 -3.83 0.08 29.20
C ARG A 75 -4.07 -1.40 29.51
N GLN A 76 -5.21 -1.72 30.13
CA GLN A 76 -5.59 -3.08 30.51
C GLN A 76 -5.79 -4.00 29.31
N ASP A 77 -6.25 -3.45 28.17
CA ASP A 77 -6.40 -4.22 26.94
C ASP A 77 -5.03 -4.57 26.34
N VAL A 78 -4.07 -3.64 26.39
CA VAL A 78 -2.69 -3.91 25.99
C VAL A 78 -2.02 -4.94 26.91
N GLU A 79 -2.22 -4.83 28.23
CA GLU A 79 -1.72 -5.83 29.19
C GLU A 79 -2.32 -7.22 28.92
N ARG A 80 -3.61 -7.30 28.60
CA ARG A 80 -4.26 -8.55 28.19
C ARG A 80 -3.63 -9.12 26.92
N LEU A 81 -3.42 -8.29 25.90
CA LEU A 81 -2.80 -8.70 24.63
C LEU A 81 -1.35 -9.20 24.82
N VAL A 82 -0.58 -8.57 25.71
CA VAL A 82 0.77 -9.03 26.06
C VAL A 82 0.73 -10.40 26.71
N ARG A 83 -0.17 -10.60 27.69
CA ARG A 83 -0.33 -11.87 28.40
C ARG A 83 -0.76 -13.01 27.48
N GLU A 84 -1.61 -12.71 26.50
CA GLU A 84 -2.08 -13.65 25.49
C GLU A 84 -1.06 -13.87 24.36
N THR A 85 0.07 -13.17 24.37
CA THR A 85 1.13 -13.19 23.34
C THR A 85 0.67 -12.76 21.94
N ASP A 86 -0.47 -12.09 21.87
CA ASP A 86 -1.07 -11.64 20.63
C ASP A 86 -0.35 -10.43 20.03
N ILE A 87 0.35 -9.63 20.85
CA ILE A 87 1.01 -8.37 20.47
C ILE A 87 2.55 -8.53 20.53
N PRO A 88 3.30 -8.09 19.51
CA PRO A 88 4.76 -8.19 19.50
C PRO A 88 5.38 -7.27 20.57
N HIS A 89 6.17 -7.85 21.46
CA HIS A 89 6.83 -7.13 22.56
C HIS A 89 8.15 -7.80 22.95
N ASP A 90 9.03 -7.02 23.56
CA ASP A 90 10.28 -7.45 24.16
C ASP A 90 10.23 -7.25 25.69
N VAL A 91 10.96 -8.08 26.43
CA VAL A 91 11.17 -7.88 27.87
C VAL A 91 12.62 -7.49 28.11
N LEU A 92 12.84 -6.20 28.40
CA LEU A 92 14.17 -5.62 28.62
C LEU A 92 14.29 -5.15 30.07
N GLY A 93 15.17 -5.79 30.85
CA GLY A 93 15.38 -5.46 32.26
C GLY A 93 14.13 -5.64 33.12
N GLY A 94 13.30 -6.65 32.82
CA GLY A 94 12.03 -6.91 33.52
C GLY A 94 10.89 -5.96 33.15
N ARG A 95 11.09 -5.06 32.17
CA ARG A 95 10.06 -4.14 31.68
C ARG A 95 9.64 -4.53 30.27
N ILE A 96 8.34 -4.47 30.01
CA ILE A 96 7.77 -4.68 28.68
C ILE A 96 8.08 -3.46 27.81
N GLN A 97 8.57 -3.72 26.60
CA GLN A 97 8.89 -2.74 25.58
C GLN A 97 8.34 -3.16 24.22
N PHE A 98 7.98 -2.19 23.39
CA PHE A 98 7.40 -2.44 22.07
C PHE A 98 8.22 -1.75 21.00
N GLN A 99 8.71 -2.50 20.01
CA GLN A 99 9.32 -1.90 18.83
C GLN A 99 8.23 -1.22 18.00
N ARG A 100 8.28 0.11 17.85
CA ARG A 100 7.25 0.89 17.14
C ARG A 100 6.87 0.29 15.77
N GLY A 101 7.86 -0.03 14.93
CA GLY A 101 7.59 -0.59 13.59
C GLY A 101 6.94 -1.98 13.61
N ALA A 102 7.27 -2.82 14.59
CA ALA A 102 6.61 -4.12 14.75
C ALA A 102 5.18 -3.95 15.26
N LEU A 103 4.98 -2.98 16.15
CA LEU A 103 3.68 -2.65 16.70
C LEU A 103 2.72 -2.09 15.64
N ASP A 104 3.20 -1.19 14.78
CA ASP A 104 2.44 -0.65 13.65
C ASP A 104 2.00 -1.73 12.68
N ALA A 105 2.95 -2.57 12.24
CA ALA A 105 2.68 -3.65 11.30
C ALA A 105 1.62 -4.62 11.85
N TRP A 106 1.73 -4.94 13.14
CA TRP A 106 0.75 -5.76 13.85
C TRP A 106 -0.63 -5.08 13.93
N ALA A 107 -0.68 -3.80 14.30
CA ALA A 107 -1.92 -3.05 14.45
C ALA A 107 -2.66 -2.93 13.11
N SER A 108 -1.93 -2.56 12.05
CA SER A 108 -2.46 -2.46 10.69
C SER A 108 -3.05 -3.79 10.22
N GLN A 109 -2.31 -4.91 10.39
CA GLN A 109 -2.84 -6.23 10.03
C GLN A 109 -4.10 -6.60 10.82
N ARG A 110 -4.12 -6.28 12.12
CA ARG A 110 -5.27 -6.55 12.98
C ARG A 110 -6.51 -5.75 12.54
N ILE A 111 -6.36 -4.48 12.17
CA ILE A 111 -7.48 -3.64 11.70
C ILE A 111 -8.09 -4.21 10.42
N LEU A 112 -7.26 -4.59 9.46
CA LEU A 112 -7.72 -5.14 8.17
C LEU A 112 -8.45 -6.49 8.33
N GLY A 113 -8.08 -7.29 9.34
CA GLY A 113 -8.75 -8.56 9.66
C GLY A 113 -9.84 -8.47 10.72
N MET A 114 -10.19 -7.27 11.19
CA MET A 114 -11.06 -7.12 12.37
C MET A 114 -12.54 -7.35 12.03
N PRO A 115 -13.29 -8.14 12.83
CA PRO A 115 -14.75 -8.22 12.69
C PRO A 115 -15.43 -6.87 12.99
N GLY A 116 -16.53 -6.56 12.31
CA GLY A 116 -17.21 -5.26 12.38
C GLY A 116 -17.45 -4.72 13.80
N LYS A 117 -18.02 -5.52 14.72
CA LYS A 117 -18.28 -5.06 16.11
C LYS A 117 -17.02 -4.61 16.87
N ARG A 118 -15.87 -5.21 16.60
CA ARG A 118 -14.60 -4.83 17.24
C ARG A 118 -13.98 -3.60 16.56
N LEU A 119 -14.18 -3.49 15.24
CA LEU A 119 -13.75 -2.35 14.47
C LEU A 119 -14.47 -1.07 14.91
N ASP A 120 -15.76 -1.16 15.26
CA ASP A 120 -16.56 -0.05 15.81
C ASP A 120 -15.89 0.57 17.05
N VAL A 121 -15.56 -0.27 18.03
CA VAL A 121 -14.94 0.17 19.29
C VAL A 121 -13.57 0.79 19.03
N TYR A 122 -12.76 0.19 18.16
CA TYR A 122 -11.45 0.73 17.79
C TYR A 122 -11.57 2.08 17.07
N HIS A 123 -12.54 2.20 16.17
CA HIS A 123 -12.80 3.42 15.40
C HIS A 123 -13.22 4.57 16.31
N GLU A 124 -14.14 4.35 17.24
CA GLU A 124 -14.55 5.35 18.24
C GLU A 124 -13.39 5.80 19.14
N GLN A 125 -12.54 4.87 19.57
CA GLN A 125 -11.38 5.17 20.42
C GLN A 125 -10.30 5.95 19.64
N SER A 126 -10.04 5.57 18.39
CA SER A 126 -9.07 6.25 17.53
C SER A 126 -9.51 7.67 17.17
N MET A 127 -10.80 7.89 16.87
CA MET A 127 -11.37 9.23 16.66
C MET A 127 -11.05 10.20 17.80
N ARG A 128 -11.13 9.76 19.06
CA ARG A 128 -10.82 10.62 20.21
C ARG A 128 -9.34 11.00 20.27
N GLY A 129 -8.45 10.08 19.86
CA GLY A 129 -7.01 10.29 19.94
C GLY A 129 -6.41 11.09 18.80
N THR A 130 -7.10 11.25 17.67
CA THR A 130 -6.63 12.00 16.49
C THR A 130 -7.19 13.41 16.38
N ARG A 131 -8.08 13.85 17.29
CA ARG A 131 -8.67 15.21 17.29
C ARG A 131 -7.66 16.35 17.27
N ASP A 132 -6.50 16.15 17.89
CA ASP A 132 -5.44 17.17 17.91
C ASP A 132 -4.76 17.33 16.53
N ALA A 133 -4.72 16.25 15.74
CA ALA A 133 -4.12 16.24 14.40
C ALA A 133 -5.13 16.63 13.31
N LEU A 134 -6.41 16.32 13.51
CA LEU A 134 -7.51 16.68 12.61
C LEU A 134 -8.68 17.23 13.46
N PRO A 135 -8.90 18.55 13.46
CA PRO A 135 -9.99 19.18 14.23
C PRO A 135 -11.38 18.76 13.72
N GLY A 136 -11.50 18.43 12.43
CA GLY A 136 -12.72 17.94 11.81
C GLY A 136 -12.98 16.46 12.11
N ALA A 137 -14.26 16.09 12.24
CA ALA A 137 -14.64 14.69 12.46
C ALA A 137 -14.49 13.82 11.20
N ALA A 138 -14.60 14.41 10.00
CA ALA A 138 -14.51 13.76 8.71
C ALA A 138 -13.06 13.77 8.19
N LEU A 139 -12.53 12.59 7.83
CA LEU A 139 -11.17 12.41 7.32
C LEU A 139 -11.08 12.56 5.80
N ILE A 140 -12.09 12.10 5.07
CA ILE A 140 -12.07 12.07 3.60
C ILE A 140 -11.93 13.49 3.03
N PRO A 141 -12.66 14.52 3.49
CA PRO A 141 -12.49 15.87 2.96
C PRO A 141 -11.11 16.48 3.25
N GLU A 142 -10.45 16.04 4.33
CA GLU A 142 -9.14 16.53 4.74
C GLU A 142 -7.99 15.83 4.00
N LEU A 143 -8.14 14.53 3.72
CA LEU A 143 -7.06 13.69 3.18
C LEU A 143 -7.19 13.38 1.69
N LEU A 144 -8.39 13.48 1.11
CA LEU A 144 -8.65 13.14 -0.28
C LEU A 144 -9.19 14.34 -1.06
N ARG A 145 -8.74 14.46 -2.31
CA ARG A 145 -9.26 15.42 -3.28
C ARG A 145 -9.67 14.68 -4.54
N ALA A 146 -10.62 15.22 -5.31
CA ALA A 146 -11.01 14.62 -6.59
C ALA A 146 -9.80 14.44 -7.54
N GLU A 147 -8.83 15.36 -7.51
CA GLU A 147 -7.60 15.25 -8.30
C GLU A 147 -6.74 14.03 -7.94
N TYR A 148 -6.89 13.49 -6.73
CA TYR A 148 -6.12 12.35 -6.19
C TYR A 148 -6.77 11.00 -6.54
N ILE A 149 -7.79 11.01 -7.40
CA ILE A 149 -8.53 9.85 -7.84
C ILE A 149 -8.20 9.54 -9.30
N ASP A 150 -7.88 8.30 -9.61
CA ASP A 150 -7.77 7.79 -10.98
C ASP A 150 -8.67 6.57 -11.15
N LEU A 151 -9.69 6.68 -12.01
CA LEU A 151 -10.69 5.62 -12.19
C LEU A 151 -10.40 4.66 -13.35
N GLY A 152 -9.23 4.81 -14.00
CA GLY A 152 -8.87 4.11 -15.23
C GLY A 152 -7.46 3.53 -15.22
N LEU A 153 -6.99 3.00 -14.07
CA LEU A 153 -5.64 2.46 -13.98
C LEU A 153 -5.45 1.28 -14.96
N PRO A 154 -4.43 1.33 -15.84
CA PRO A 154 -4.19 0.31 -16.87
C PRO A 154 -3.47 -0.94 -16.34
N SER A 155 -3.25 -1.02 -15.02
CA SER A 155 -2.55 -2.10 -14.35
C SER A 155 -3.16 -3.48 -14.63
N LYS A 156 -2.32 -4.51 -14.72
CA LYS A 156 -2.73 -5.90 -15.00
C LYS A 156 -2.18 -6.91 -14.01
N THR A 157 -1.35 -6.46 -13.06
CA THR A 157 -0.64 -7.30 -12.10
C THR A 157 -0.54 -6.61 -10.75
N ARG A 158 -0.33 -7.37 -9.67
CA ARG A 158 -0.10 -6.84 -8.32
C ARG A 158 0.98 -5.75 -8.29
N SER A 159 2.15 -6.01 -8.88
CA SER A 159 3.26 -5.04 -8.93
C SER A 159 2.96 -3.81 -9.80
N SER A 160 2.22 -3.96 -10.91
CA SER A 160 1.84 -2.80 -11.71
C SER A 160 0.82 -1.92 -11.02
N VAL A 161 -0.11 -2.49 -10.23
CA VAL A 161 -1.03 -1.68 -9.40
C VAL A 161 -0.26 -0.86 -8.38
N MET A 162 0.64 -1.46 -7.61
CA MET A 162 1.42 -0.72 -6.61
C MET A 162 2.24 0.41 -7.24
N ARG A 163 2.86 0.15 -8.40
CA ARG A 163 3.60 1.18 -9.14
C ARG A 163 2.72 2.33 -9.62
N GLU A 164 1.55 2.04 -10.21
CA GLU A 164 0.63 3.07 -10.67
C GLU A 164 0.02 3.88 -9.50
N MET A 165 -0.28 3.22 -8.38
CA MET A 165 -0.77 3.89 -7.17
C MET A 165 0.27 4.85 -6.59
N VAL A 166 1.54 4.45 -6.57
CA VAL A 166 2.63 5.33 -6.15
C VAL A 166 2.87 6.45 -7.16
N GLY A 167 2.77 6.17 -8.46
CA GLY A 167 2.83 7.20 -9.49
C GLY A 167 1.67 8.20 -9.39
N LEU A 168 0.47 7.76 -8.99
CA LEU A 168 -0.65 8.64 -8.68
C LEU A 168 -0.36 9.50 -7.46
N ALA A 169 0.23 8.94 -6.41
CA ALA A 169 0.67 9.70 -5.24
C ALA A 169 1.76 10.73 -5.59
N GLU A 170 2.73 10.37 -6.43
CA GLU A 170 3.79 11.29 -6.89
C GLU A 170 3.22 12.50 -7.65
N LYS A 171 2.19 12.29 -8.50
CA LYS A 171 1.51 13.37 -9.23
C LYS A 171 0.83 14.40 -8.33
N THR A 172 0.59 14.09 -7.05
CA THR A 172 0.04 15.07 -6.10
C THR A 172 1.05 16.16 -5.72
N GLY A 173 2.35 15.94 -6.00
CA GLY A 173 3.45 16.81 -5.59
C GLY A 173 3.84 16.67 -4.12
N ARG A 174 3.17 15.80 -3.36
CA ARG A 174 3.38 15.64 -1.91
C ARG A 174 4.37 14.53 -1.54
N VAL A 175 4.84 13.73 -2.50
CA VAL A 175 5.76 12.61 -2.22
C VAL A 175 7.20 13.06 -2.42
N LEU A 176 8.03 12.91 -1.40
CA LEU A 176 9.43 13.34 -1.44
C LEU A 176 10.35 12.30 -2.11
N ASP A 177 10.08 11.00 -1.92
CA ASP A 177 10.79 9.91 -2.61
C ASP A 177 9.81 8.79 -3.01
N ALA A 178 9.37 8.81 -4.28
CA ALA A 178 8.44 7.82 -4.81
C ALA A 178 9.06 6.41 -4.91
N ARG A 179 10.38 6.30 -5.08
CA ARG A 179 11.06 4.99 -5.17
C ARG A 179 11.11 4.33 -3.81
N GLU A 180 11.43 5.10 -2.77
CA GLU A 180 11.41 4.63 -1.38
C GLU A 180 9.99 4.25 -0.96
N LEU A 181 8.98 5.06 -1.32
CA LEU A 181 7.57 4.76 -1.08
C LEU A 181 7.15 3.44 -1.72
N LEU A 182 7.44 3.24 -3.01
CA LEU A 182 7.12 2.00 -3.73
C LEU A 182 7.74 0.79 -3.05
N LYS A 183 9.03 0.87 -2.73
CA LYS A 183 9.72 -0.22 -2.03
C LYS A 183 9.06 -0.52 -0.69
N SER A 184 8.68 0.51 0.07
CA SER A 184 8.04 0.34 1.38
C SER A 184 6.65 -0.30 1.28
N VAL A 185 5.87 0.08 0.26
CA VAL A 185 4.55 -0.53 -0.02
C VAL A 185 4.71 -1.99 -0.45
N GLU A 186 5.68 -2.29 -1.34
CA GLU A 186 5.97 -3.66 -1.77
C GLU A 186 6.41 -4.55 -0.59
N GLU A 187 7.28 -4.06 0.28
CA GLU A 187 7.68 -4.76 1.50
C GLU A 187 6.48 -5.01 2.43
N ARG A 188 5.58 -4.03 2.58
CA ARG A 188 4.37 -4.19 3.39
C ARG A 188 3.45 -5.27 2.82
N GLU A 189 3.21 -5.21 1.52
CA GLU A 189 2.31 -6.08 0.79
C GLU A 189 2.85 -7.51 0.67
N ALA A 190 4.17 -7.70 0.76
CA ALA A 190 4.82 -9.02 0.81
C ALA A 190 4.68 -9.72 2.17
N MET A 191 4.55 -8.97 3.27
CA MET A 191 4.38 -9.55 4.61
C MET A 191 2.99 -10.17 4.79
N CYS A 192 1.95 -9.45 4.36
CA CYS A 192 0.57 -9.92 4.42
C CYS A 192 -0.28 -9.10 3.43
N PRO A 193 -1.18 -9.73 2.66
CA PRO A 193 -2.07 -9.02 1.74
C PRO A 193 -2.87 -7.92 2.43
N THR A 194 -3.03 -6.78 1.76
CA THR A 194 -3.89 -5.68 2.24
C THR A 194 -5.26 -5.63 1.54
N ALA A 195 -5.55 -6.62 0.70
CA ALA A 195 -6.86 -6.78 0.10
C ALA A 195 -7.91 -7.16 1.15
N LEU A 196 -9.10 -6.58 1.00
CA LEU A 196 -10.26 -6.84 1.82
C LEU A 196 -11.35 -7.52 0.96
N PRO A 197 -12.27 -8.28 1.59
CA PRO A 197 -13.47 -8.75 0.90
C PRO A 197 -14.24 -7.59 0.26
N GLY A 198 -14.91 -7.86 -0.86
CA GLY A 198 -15.65 -6.81 -1.59
C GLY A 198 -14.83 -6.08 -2.66
N GLY A 199 -13.60 -6.54 -2.93
CA GLY A 199 -12.84 -6.12 -4.12
C GLY A 199 -12.10 -4.79 -3.97
N LEU A 200 -11.72 -4.43 -2.73
CA LEU A 200 -10.84 -3.31 -2.43
C LEU A 200 -9.51 -3.75 -1.76
N ALA A 201 -8.51 -2.87 -1.75
CA ALA A 201 -7.28 -3.03 -0.98
C ALA A 201 -6.82 -1.68 -0.38
N LEU A 202 -6.24 -1.74 0.82
CA LEU A 202 -5.74 -0.58 1.55
C LEU A 202 -4.21 -0.60 1.62
N LEU A 203 -3.56 -0.16 0.54
CA LEU A 203 -2.11 -0.06 0.45
C LEU A 203 -1.59 1.00 1.41
N HIS A 204 -0.46 0.71 2.05
CA HIS A 204 0.23 1.63 2.95
C HIS A 204 1.71 1.23 3.04
N ALA A 205 2.55 2.18 3.42
CA ALA A 205 3.97 1.93 3.64
C ALA A 205 4.19 1.10 4.92
N ARG A 206 5.28 0.33 4.96
CA ARG A 206 5.63 -0.48 6.15
C ARG A 206 6.05 0.36 7.35
N ASN A 207 6.79 1.45 7.11
CA ASN A 207 7.36 2.28 8.16
C ASN A 207 7.01 3.73 7.84
N HIS A 208 6.42 4.47 8.78
CA HIS A 208 6.19 5.89 8.60
C HIS A 208 7.46 6.68 8.91
N ALA A 209 7.78 7.59 8.00
CA ALA A 209 8.81 8.59 8.19
C ALA A 209 8.14 9.96 8.02
N GLU A 210 8.25 10.80 9.05
CA GLU A 210 7.67 12.15 9.10
C GLU A 210 8.07 13.00 7.89
N TYR A 211 9.24 12.75 7.33
CA TYR A 211 9.81 13.45 6.17
C TYR A 211 9.56 12.74 4.83
N ARG A 212 8.57 11.84 4.72
CA ARG A 212 8.26 11.20 3.43
C ARG A 212 7.26 12.00 2.59
N PHE A 213 6.41 12.79 3.25
CA PHE A 213 5.31 13.50 2.62
C PHE A 213 5.30 14.97 2.98
N GLU A 214 4.75 15.80 2.11
CA GLU A 214 4.33 17.17 2.43
C GLU A 214 2.85 17.16 2.83
N GLY A 215 2.57 16.76 4.07
CA GLY A 215 1.21 16.57 4.58
C GLY A 215 0.68 15.15 4.33
N SER A 216 -0.24 14.73 5.19
CA SER A 216 -0.93 13.44 5.06
C SER A 216 -2.05 13.51 4.01
N PHE A 217 -2.18 12.47 3.19
CA PHE A 217 -3.18 12.38 2.12
C PHE A 217 -3.49 10.92 1.74
N ILE A 218 -4.53 10.74 0.95
CA ILE A 218 -4.94 9.46 0.36
C ILE A 218 -5.04 9.65 -1.16
N VAL A 219 -4.65 8.62 -1.91
CA VAL A 219 -5.01 8.51 -3.33
C VAL A 219 -5.89 7.27 -3.56
N LEU A 220 -6.77 7.37 -4.55
CA LEU A 220 -7.71 6.31 -4.93
C LEU A 220 -7.50 5.91 -6.38
N GLY A 221 -7.26 4.63 -6.61
CA GLY A 221 -7.18 4.02 -7.92
C GLY A 221 -8.31 3.03 -8.15
N ARG A 222 -8.91 3.06 -9.35
CA ARG A 222 -9.74 1.97 -9.85
C ARG A 222 -9.14 1.40 -11.13
N THR A 223 -8.90 0.09 -11.16
CA THR A 223 -8.41 -0.58 -12.36
C THR A 223 -9.53 -0.85 -13.36
N ILE A 224 -9.19 -0.79 -14.65
CA ILE A 224 -10.12 -1.11 -15.74
C ILE A 224 -10.62 -2.56 -15.59
N GLN A 225 -9.70 -3.50 -15.33
CA GLN A 225 -9.99 -4.92 -15.13
C GLN A 225 -9.74 -5.35 -13.67
N PRO A 226 -10.49 -6.33 -13.14
CA PRO A 226 -10.19 -6.95 -11.84
C PRO A 226 -8.80 -7.58 -11.81
N ILE A 227 -8.08 -7.37 -10.71
CA ILE A 227 -6.73 -7.88 -10.48
C ILE A 227 -6.74 -8.90 -9.34
N PRO A 228 -6.21 -10.12 -9.54
CA PRO A 228 -5.93 -11.03 -8.44
C PRO A 228 -4.94 -10.38 -7.46
N PHE A 229 -5.40 -10.08 -6.24
CA PHE A 229 -4.62 -9.34 -5.24
C PHE A 229 -4.65 -10.02 -3.85
N SER A 230 -4.94 -11.33 -3.82
CA SER A 230 -4.94 -12.14 -2.60
C SER A 230 -5.94 -11.68 -1.54
N ALA A 231 -7.15 -11.30 -1.96
CA ALA A 231 -8.25 -11.03 -1.03
C ALA A 231 -8.63 -12.31 -0.25
N PRO A 232 -9.02 -12.22 1.04
CA PRO A 232 -9.39 -13.37 1.85
C PRO A 232 -10.57 -14.20 1.30
N ASP A 233 -11.46 -13.56 0.53
CA ASP A 233 -12.60 -14.21 -0.13
C ASP A 233 -12.23 -14.87 -1.48
N GLY A 234 -10.96 -14.82 -1.87
CA GLY A 234 -10.44 -15.34 -3.14
C GLY A 234 -10.85 -14.52 -4.36
N ARG A 235 -11.56 -13.39 -4.19
CA ARG A 235 -12.02 -12.55 -5.31
C ARG A 235 -10.94 -11.60 -5.77
N SER A 236 -11.11 -11.07 -6.97
CA SER A 236 -10.23 -10.04 -7.52
C SER A 236 -10.59 -8.66 -6.98
N THR A 237 -9.59 -7.78 -6.95
CA THR A 237 -9.67 -6.40 -6.46
C THR A 237 -9.69 -5.44 -7.64
N ARG A 238 -10.49 -4.36 -7.56
CA ARG A 238 -10.40 -3.23 -8.51
C ARG A 238 -10.19 -1.88 -7.84
N ILE A 239 -10.61 -1.74 -6.58
CA ILE A 239 -10.50 -0.47 -5.84
C ILE A 239 -9.24 -0.53 -4.98
N PHE A 240 -8.39 0.47 -5.09
CA PHE A 240 -7.14 0.55 -4.36
C PHE A 240 -7.04 1.91 -3.70
N PHE A 241 -6.86 1.93 -2.39
CA PHE A 241 -6.49 3.13 -1.65
C PHE A 241 -5.00 3.02 -1.35
N LEU A 242 -4.27 4.13 -1.46
CA LEU A 242 -2.93 4.25 -0.91
C LEU A 242 -2.96 5.34 0.16
N VAL A 243 -2.72 4.94 1.41
CA VAL A 243 -2.73 5.81 2.58
C VAL A 243 -1.32 6.33 2.85
N CYS A 244 -1.14 7.63 2.73
CA CYS A 244 0.13 8.34 2.91
C CYS A 244 0.02 9.26 4.13
N CYS A 245 0.34 8.76 5.32
CA CYS A 245 0.30 9.53 6.56
C CYS A 245 1.71 9.75 7.12
N GLU A 246 1.93 10.96 7.66
CA GLU A 246 3.16 11.35 8.37
C GLU A 246 3.16 10.85 9.83
N ASP A 247 1.97 10.68 10.40
CA ASP A 247 1.74 10.21 11.76
C ASP A 247 1.06 8.83 11.78
N ASP A 248 1.53 7.95 12.66
CA ASP A 248 1.03 6.58 12.77
C ASP A 248 -0.38 6.50 13.36
N ARG A 249 -0.73 7.40 14.28
CA ARG A 249 -2.05 7.40 14.91
C ARG A 249 -3.10 7.79 13.87
N LEU A 250 -2.78 8.80 13.07
CA LEU A 250 -3.57 9.16 11.89
C LEU A 250 -3.63 8.02 10.87
N HIS A 251 -2.52 7.32 10.62
CA HIS A 251 -2.50 6.16 9.74
C HIS A 251 -3.49 5.08 10.18
N LEU A 252 -3.37 4.59 11.42
CA LEU A 252 -4.23 3.53 11.93
C LEU A 252 -5.70 3.97 12.00
N HIS A 253 -5.94 5.24 12.35
CA HIS A 253 -7.29 5.81 12.32
C HIS A 253 -7.86 5.85 10.90
N THR A 254 -7.06 6.23 9.90
CA THR A 254 -7.45 6.26 8.50
C THR A 254 -7.78 4.86 7.97
N LEU A 255 -6.97 3.85 8.29
CA LEU A 255 -7.27 2.46 7.94
C LEU A 255 -8.60 2.01 8.56
N ALA A 256 -8.81 2.28 9.86
CA ALA A 256 -10.05 1.92 10.54
C ALA A 256 -11.26 2.62 9.91
N ARG A 257 -11.14 3.90 9.58
CA ARG A 257 -12.19 4.67 8.90
C ARG A 257 -12.54 4.09 7.53
N LEU A 258 -11.56 3.80 6.68
CA LEU A 258 -11.79 3.23 5.36
C LEU A 258 -12.45 1.84 5.45
N CYS A 259 -12.03 1.01 6.41
CA CYS A 259 -12.69 -0.27 6.68
C CYS A 259 -14.16 -0.08 7.12
N MET A 260 -14.44 0.91 7.97
CA MET A 260 -15.80 1.24 8.41
C MET A 260 -16.68 1.69 7.25
N ILE A 261 -16.19 2.61 6.41
CA ILE A 261 -16.87 3.04 5.19
C ILE A 261 -17.17 1.84 4.29
N ALA A 262 -16.20 0.95 4.10
CA ALA A 262 -16.36 -0.23 3.26
C ALA A 262 -17.38 -1.25 3.80
N LEU A 263 -17.51 -1.37 5.12
CA LEU A 263 -18.39 -2.36 5.76
C LEU A 263 -19.81 -1.85 6.02
N LYS A 264 -19.98 -0.54 6.25
CA LYS A 264 -21.24 0.04 6.76
C LYS A 264 -21.92 1.02 5.80
N SER A 265 -21.38 1.23 4.61
CA SER A 265 -21.99 2.10 3.60
C SER A 265 -21.97 1.46 2.22
N ASP A 266 -22.70 2.06 1.28
CA ASP A 266 -22.69 1.65 -0.12
C ASP A 266 -21.53 2.25 -0.93
N ALA A 267 -20.59 2.94 -0.29
CA ALA A 267 -19.52 3.68 -0.97
C ALA A 267 -18.71 2.80 -1.93
N ILE A 268 -18.39 1.55 -1.55
CA ILE A 268 -17.61 0.66 -2.44
C ILE A 268 -18.41 0.30 -3.70
N SER A 269 -19.70 0.01 -3.56
CA SER A 269 -20.61 -0.23 -4.70
C SER A 269 -20.70 1.00 -5.60
N GLN A 270 -20.82 2.19 -5.01
CA GLN A 270 -20.82 3.45 -5.75
C GLN A 270 -19.48 3.72 -6.45
N LEU A 271 -18.34 3.39 -5.83
CA LEU A 271 -17.01 3.51 -6.45
C LEU A 271 -16.84 2.58 -7.66
N PHE A 272 -17.47 1.40 -7.67
CA PHE A 272 -17.49 0.55 -8.87
C PHE A 272 -18.32 1.17 -10.01
N ALA A 273 -19.38 1.92 -9.69
CA ALA A 273 -20.27 2.54 -10.66
C ALA A 273 -19.83 3.95 -11.10
N ALA A 274 -18.99 4.64 -10.32
CA ALA A 274 -18.62 6.03 -10.56
C ALA A 274 -18.02 6.25 -11.96
N GLU A 275 -18.55 7.22 -12.70
CA GLU A 275 -18.10 7.52 -14.06
C GLU A 275 -16.95 8.54 -14.08
N ASN A 276 -16.81 9.33 -13.02
CA ASN A 276 -15.80 10.38 -12.90
C ASN A 276 -15.33 10.56 -11.45
N ARG A 277 -14.26 11.33 -11.29
CA ARG A 277 -13.56 11.54 -10.01
C ARG A 277 -14.45 12.23 -8.98
N ASP A 278 -15.29 13.17 -9.39
CA ASP A 278 -16.18 13.91 -8.50
C ASP A 278 -17.26 13.01 -7.91
N ALA A 279 -17.86 12.14 -8.74
CA ALA A 279 -18.81 11.13 -8.27
C ALA A 279 -18.17 10.13 -7.29
N ALA A 280 -16.94 9.69 -7.58
CA ALA A 280 -16.19 8.81 -6.68
C ALA A 280 -15.84 9.49 -5.35
N TYR A 281 -15.46 10.77 -5.39
CA TYR A 281 -15.19 11.57 -4.20
C TYR A 281 -16.46 11.76 -3.36
N ALA A 282 -17.58 12.15 -3.98
CA ALA A 282 -18.86 12.33 -3.32
C ALA A 282 -19.34 11.05 -2.62
N ALA A 283 -19.20 9.90 -3.28
CA ALA A 283 -19.53 8.59 -2.71
C ALA A 283 -18.75 8.29 -1.42
N LEU A 284 -17.46 8.68 -1.37
CA LEU A 284 -16.64 8.50 -0.17
C LEU A 284 -17.00 9.45 0.96
N VAL A 285 -17.33 10.70 0.63
CA VAL A 285 -17.80 11.68 1.62
C VAL A 285 -19.14 11.25 2.22
N GLU A 286 -20.09 10.82 1.38
CA GLU A 286 -21.37 10.27 1.83
C GLU A 286 -21.17 9.02 2.70
N GLY A 287 -20.33 8.09 2.24
CA GLY A 287 -20.00 6.87 2.99
C GLY A 287 -19.33 7.16 4.33
N GLU A 288 -18.46 8.17 4.41
CA GLU A 288 -17.87 8.60 5.67
C GLU A 288 -18.92 9.18 6.62
N ASN A 289 -19.80 10.06 6.12
CA ASN A 289 -20.85 10.66 6.92
C ASN A 289 -21.80 9.60 7.51
N ALA A 290 -22.07 8.53 6.78
CA ALA A 290 -22.89 7.40 7.27
C ALA A 290 -22.24 6.63 8.44
N VAL A 291 -20.92 6.71 8.61
CA VAL A 291 -20.18 6.01 9.69
C VAL A 291 -19.64 6.93 10.76
N LEU A 292 -19.88 8.25 10.65
CA LEU A 292 -19.58 9.19 11.71
C LEU A 292 -20.61 9.03 12.84
N PRO A 293 -20.19 9.22 14.11
CA PRO A 293 -21.13 9.34 15.20
C PRO A 293 -22.09 10.48 14.90
N GLN A 294 -23.39 10.21 14.93
CA GLN A 294 -24.37 11.28 14.80
C GLN A 294 -24.24 12.20 16.02
N PRO A 295 -24.32 13.53 15.83
CA PRO A 295 -24.41 14.43 16.98
C PRO A 295 -25.59 13.97 17.83
N ALA A 296 -25.37 13.83 19.14
CA ALA A 296 -26.45 13.55 20.06
C ALA A 296 -27.52 14.63 19.85
N GLU A 297 -28.75 14.24 19.55
CA GLU A 297 -29.89 15.16 19.60
C GLU A 297 -29.86 15.81 20.98
N GLU A 298 -29.62 17.13 21.02
CA GLU A 298 -29.79 17.89 22.26
C GLU A 298 -31.25 17.71 22.69
N PRO A 299 -31.52 17.21 23.90
CA PRO A 299 -32.90 17.10 24.36
C PRO A 299 -33.49 18.51 24.43
N GLU A 300 -34.58 18.69 23.69
CA GLU A 300 -35.39 19.92 23.64
C GLU A 300 -35.96 20.31 25.01
#